data_AF-A0A1F8TMX8-F1
#
_entry.id   AF-A0A1F8TMX8-F1
#
_cell.length_a   1.000
_cell.length_b   1.000
_cell.length_c   1.000
_cell.angle_alpha   90.00
_cell.angle_beta   90.00
_cell.angle_gamma   90.00
#
_symmetry.space_group_name_H-M   'P 1'
#
loop_
_entity.id
_entity.type
_entity.pdbx_description
1 polymer ?
#
loop_
_entity_poly.entity_id
_entity_poly.type
_entity_poly.pdbx_seq_one_letter_code
_entity_poly.pdbx_strand_id
1 'polypeptide(L)'
;MWPFEILLVAHRHTRRLPDLNADEIAGLADVMRQVTARYDNLFEISFPYSMGFHQAPTDGRDVPGWHLHAHFYPPLLRSATVRKFMVGYEM
;
A
#
# COMPACT_ATOMS: atom_id res chain seq x y z
N MET A 1 -2.56 7.16 -11.88
CA MET A 1 -2.21 7.75 -10.57
C MET A 1 -3.50 7.93 -9.77
N TRP A 2 -3.52 7.53 -8.51
CA TRP A 2 -4.71 7.59 -7.66
C TRP A 2 -4.69 8.82 -6.73
N PRO A 3 -5.84 9.40 -6.35
CA PRO A 3 -5.88 10.69 -5.66
C PRO A 3 -5.23 10.69 -4.26
N PHE A 4 -5.44 9.59 -3.52
CA PHE A 4 -4.91 9.39 -2.17
C PHE A 4 -3.98 8.17 -2.13
N GLU A 5 -3.17 8.00 -3.17
CA GLU A 5 -2.21 6.90 -3.27
C GLU A 5 -1.17 6.95 -2.14
N ILE A 6 -0.86 5.78 -1.56
CA ILE A 6 0.20 5.64 -0.55
C ILE A 6 1.16 4.53 -0.96
N LEU A 7 2.44 4.82 -0.82
CA LEU A 7 3.53 3.85 -0.86
C LEU A 7 4.03 3.62 0.58
N LEU A 8 3.86 2.40 1.08
CA LEU A 8 4.41 1.95 2.35
C LEU A 8 5.74 1.23 2.10
N VAL A 9 6.84 1.69 2.70
CA VAL A 9 8.18 1.14 2.45
C VAL A 9 8.86 0.74 3.76
N ALA A 10 9.55 -0.40 3.77
CA ALA A 10 10.39 -0.78 4.90
C ALA A 10 11.56 0.22 5.06
N HIS A 11 11.90 0.60 6.30
CA HIS A 11 13.05 1.48 6.52
C HIS A 11 14.37 0.72 6.37
N ARG A 12 14.46 -0.46 7.00
CA ARG A 12 15.58 -1.37 6.79
C ARG A 12 15.46 -2.02 5.42
N HIS A 13 16.56 -2.07 4.68
CA HIS A 13 16.62 -2.83 3.44
C HIS A 13 16.22 -4.29 3.69
N THR A 14 15.06 -4.64 3.16
CA THR A 14 14.38 -5.92 3.33
C THR A 14 13.72 -6.25 2.00
N ARG A 15 13.81 -7.50 1.55
CA ARG A 15 13.41 -7.86 0.18
C ARG A 15 12.05 -8.54 0.13
N ARG A 16 11.66 -9.23 1.21
CA ARG A 16 10.43 -10.03 1.29
C ARG A 16 9.76 -9.88 2.64
N LEU A 17 8.44 -10.14 2.70
CA LEU A 17 7.69 -10.13 3.95
C LEU A 17 8.26 -11.10 5.01
N PRO A 18 8.68 -12.33 4.67
CA PRO A 18 9.26 -13.24 5.66
C PRO A 18 10.62 -12.80 6.22
N ASP A 19 11.28 -11.82 5.60
CA ASP A 19 12.57 -11.29 6.07
C ASP A 19 12.38 -10.25 7.20
N LEU A 20 11.15 -9.92 7.57
CA LEU A 20 10.82 -9.00 8.67
C LEU A 20 11.00 -9.69 10.02
N ASN A 21 11.56 -8.97 10.99
CA ASN A 21 11.62 -9.42 12.37
C ASN A 21 10.31 -9.11 13.14
N ALA A 22 10.21 -9.57 14.38
CA ALA A 22 9.00 -9.42 15.19
C ALA A 22 8.58 -7.95 15.41
N ASP A 23 9.54 -7.06 15.66
CA ASP A 23 9.28 -5.63 15.86
C ASP A 23 8.79 -4.97 14.57
N GLU A 24 9.36 -5.36 13.43
CA GLU A 24 8.96 -4.86 12.11
C GLU A 24 7.59 -5.38 11.69
N ILE A 25 7.22 -6.61 12.06
CA ILE A 25 5.86 -7.15 11.85
C ILE A 25 4.85 -6.36 12.69
N ALA A 26 5.17 -6.09 13.96
CA ALA A 26 4.32 -5.28 14.84
C ALA A 26 4.18 -3.83 14.30
N GLY A 27 5.29 -3.24 13.86
CA GLY A 27 5.30 -1.92 13.23
C GLY A 27 4.48 -1.87 11.93
N LEU A 28 4.59 -2.90 11.08
CA LEU A 28 3.78 -3.04 9.87
C LEU A 28 2.28 -3.10 10.19
N ALA A 29 1.89 -3.90 11.20
CA ALA A 29 0.50 -3.99 11.62
C ALA A 29 -0.04 -2.64 12.12
N ASP A 30 0.73 -1.91 12.93
CA ASP A 30 0.31 -0.62 13.45
C ASP A 30 0.19 0.44 12.34
N VAL A 31 1.17 0.56 11.44
CA VAL A 31 1.10 1.53 10.35
C VAL A 31 -0.04 1.21 9.38
N MET A 32 -0.30 -0.07 9.07
CA MET A 32 -1.44 -0.45 8.25
C MET A 32 -2.76 -0.05 8.91
N ARG A 33 -2.92 -0.31 10.21
CA ARG A 33 -4.09 0.13 10.99
C ARG A 33 -4.25 1.66 10.96
N GLN A 34 -3.16 2.41 11.09
CA GLN A 34 -3.20 3.86 11.06
C GLN A 34 -3.60 4.42 9.68
N VAL A 35 -3.11 3.78 8.60
CA VAL A 35 -3.45 4.13 7.22
C VAL A 35 -4.92 3.87 6.93
N THR A 36 -5.42 2.66 7.23
CA THR A 36 -6.82 2.31 6.97
C THR A 36 -7.79 3.14 7.81
N ALA A 37 -7.47 3.42 9.08
CA ALA A 37 -8.27 4.32 9.90
C ALA A 37 -8.31 5.76 9.35
N ARG A 38 -7.20 6.27 8.80
CA ARG A 38 -7.17 7.60 8.16
C ARG A 38 -7.98 7.63 6.87
N TYR A 39 -7.95 6.55 6.10
CA TYR A 39 -8.79 6.42 4.92
C TYR A 39 -10.28 6.45 5.30
N ASP A 40 -10.70 5.66 6.27
CA ASP A 40 -12.11 5.62 6.69
C ASP A 40 -12.58 6.99 7.21
N ASN A 41 -11.74 7.68 7.97
CA ASN A 41 -12.04 9.00 8.51
C ASN A 41 -12.07 10.12 7.45
N LEU A 42 -11.50 9.92 6.26
CA LEU A 42 -11.42 10.97 5.25
C LEU A 42 -12.80 11.36 4.71
N PHE A 43 -13.70 10.39 4.57
CA PHE A 43 -15.09 10.58 4.14
C PHE A 43 -16.11 9.88 5.04
N GLU A 44 -15.69 9.48 6.25
CA GLU A 44 -16.52 8.83 7.28
C GLU A 44 -17.28 7.60 6.77
N ILE A 45 -16.62 6.77 5.96
CA ILE A 45 -17.15 5.52 5.41
C ILE A 45 -16.07 4.44 5.42
N SER A 46 -16.45 3.19 5.20
CA SER A 46 -15.47 2.15 4.83
C SER A 46 -14.86 2.51 3.46
N PHE A 47 -13.60 2.92 3.47
CA PHE A 47 -12.94 3.51 2.31
C PHE A 47 -12.44 2.41 1.36
N PRO A 48 -12.89 2.39 0.09
CA PRO A 48 -12.48 1.35 -0.85
C PRO A 48 -11.05 1.55 -1.32
N TYR A 49 -10.29 0.47 -1.48
CA TYR A 49 -8.95 0.48 -2.10
C TYR A 49 -8.59 -0.90 -2.65
N SER A 50 -7.68 -0.92 -3.62
CA SER A 50 -6.85 -2.11 -3.90
C SER A 50 -5.51 -1.95 -3.21
N MET A 51 -4.98 -3.02 -2.64
CA MET A 51 -3.67 -3.02 -1.97
C MET A 51 -2.93 -4.32 -2.25
N GLY A 52 -1.59 -4.24 -2.31
CA GLY A 52 -0.73 -5.40 -2.45
C GLY A 52 0.72 -5.09 -2.10
N PHE A 53 1.46 -6.14 -1.76
CA PHE A 53 2.90 -6.08 -1.51
C PHE A 53 3.69 -6.40 -2.77
N HIS A 54 4.72 -5.61 -3.02
CA HIS A 54 5.78 -5.92 -3.96
C HIS A 54 7.00 -6.39 -3.17
N GLN A 55 7.35 -7.65 -3.36
CA GLN A 55 8.49 -8.30 -2.75
C GLN A 55 9.31 -9.02 -3.81
N ALA A 56 10.58 -9.29 -3.50
CA ALA A 56 11.47 -10.03 -4.39
C ALA A 56 10.82 -11.36 -4.82
N PRO A 57 10.93 -11.74 -6.11
CA PRO A 57 10.47 -13.03 -6.62
C PRO A 57 10.93 -14.21 -5.76
N THR A 58 10.09 -15.25 -5.71
CA THR A 58 10.31 -16.49 -4.95
C THR A 58 10.86 -17.62 -5.82
N ASP A 59 11.46 -17.29 -6.97
CA ASP A 59 11.99 -18.24 -7.96
C ASP A 59 13.44 -18.69 -7.68
N GLY A 60 13.95 -18.39 -6.48
CA GLY A 60 15.30 -18.77 -6.06
C GLY A 60 16.42 -17.89 -6.62
N ARG A 61 16.12 -16.91 -7.50
CA ARG A 61 17.15 -15.99 -8.00
C ARG A 61 17.49 -14.94 -6.93
N ASP A 62 18.78 -14.64 -6.81
CA ASP A 62 19.21 -13.53 -5.97
C ASP A 62 18.99 -12.20 -6.70
N VAL A 63 18.22 -11.33 -6.07
CA VAL A 63 17.80 -10.04 -6.63
C VAL A 63 18.04 -8.92 -5.62
N PRO A 64 19.32 -8.51 -5.42
CA PRO A 64 19.71 -7.62 -4.32
C PRO A 64 19.11 -6.22 -4.42
N GLY A 65 18.70 -5.77 -5.61
CA GLY A 65 18.09 -4.45 -5.80
C GLY A 65 16.62 -4.32 -5.36
N TRP A 66 15.96 -5.41 -4.98
CA TRP A 66 14.55 -5.36 -4.55
C TRP A 66 14.40 -4.75 -3.16
N HIS A 67 13.32 -4.02 -2.94
CA HIS A 67 13.00 -3.46 -1.64
C HIS A 67 11.51 -3.66 -1.38
N LEU A 68 11.17 -4.27 -0.24
CA LEU A 68 9.80 -4.55 0.17
C LEU A 68 9.00 -3.26 0.32
N HIS A 69 7.88 -3.19 -0.39
CA HIS A 69 6.94 -2.09 -0.26
C HIS A 69 5.51 -2.55 -0.56
N ALA A 70 4.52 -1.79 -0.10
CA ALA A 70 3.11 -2.00 -0.42
C ALA A 70 2.52 -0.75 -1.06
N HIS A 71 1.58 -0.97 -1.97
CA HIS A 71 0.83 0.12 -2.61
C HIS A 71 -0.62 0.11 -2.12
N PHE A 72 -1.19 1.30 -1.96
CA PHE A 72 -2.62 1.51 -1.78
C PHE A 72 -3.16 2.37 -2.91
N TYR A 73 -4.20 1.87 -3.58
CA TYR A 73 -4.82 2.50 -4.75
C TYR A 73 -6.31 2.78 -4.49
N PRO A 74 -6.64 3.85 -3.76
CA PRO A 74 -8.04 4.19 -3.49
C PRO A 74 -8.69 4.99 -4.64
N PRO A 75 -9.95 4.71 -5.01
CA PRO A 75 -10.62 5.37 -6.12
C PRO A 75 -11.36 6.65 -5.73
N LEU A 76 -11.63 6.93 -4.46
CA LEU A 76 -12.39 8.11 -4.06
C LEU A 76 -11.58 9.39 -4.27
N LEU A 77 -12.27 10.49 -4.61
CA LEU A 77 -11.63 11.74 -5.02
C LEU A 77 -12.10 12.95 -4.21
N ARG A 78 -13.41 13.20 -4.12
CA ARG A 78 -13.96 14.43 -3.48
C ARG A 78 -14.93 14.16 -2.33
N SER A 79 -15.51 12.96 -2.27
CA SER A 79 -16.47 12.55 -1.25
C SER A 79 -16.64 11.03 -1.26
N ALA A 80 -17.46 10.52 -0.35
CA ALA A 80 -17.91 9.13 -0.31
C ALA A 80 -18.59 8.65 -1.61
N THR A 81 -19.10 9.56 -2.44
CA THR A 81 -19.87 9.25 -3.67
C THR A 81 -19.18 9.69 -4.96
N VAL A 82 -18.07 10.43 -4.88
CA VAL A 82 -17.35 10.95 -6.05
C VAL A 82 -15.98 10.29 -6.18
N ARG A 83 -15.83 9.46 -7.21
CA ARG A 83 -14.61 8.68 -7.50
C ARG A 83 -13.87 9.16 -8.75
N LYS A 84 -12.55 8.91 -8.79
CA LYS A 84 -11.71 8.98 -9.98
C LYS A 84 -12.01 7.78 -10.89
N PHE A 85 -12.09 8.07 -12.18
CA PHE A 85 -12.10 7.08 -13.26
C PHE A 85 -10.77 7.19 -14.01
N MET A 86 -10.02 6.09 -14.10
CA MET A 86 -8.83 5.98 -14.96
C MET A 86 -9.30 5.43 -16.31
N VAL A 87 -9.56 6.34 -17.25
CA VAL A 87 -10.13 6.07 -18.57
C VAL A 87 -9.62 7.14 -19.55
N GLY A 88 -9.93 7.07 -20.84
CA GLY A 88 -9.58 8.14 -21.78
C GLY A 88 -8.07 8.21 -22.05
N TYR A 89 -7.45 9.37 -21.80
CA TYR A 89 -6.01 9.58 -22.01
C TYR A 89 -5.14 8.73 -21.05
N GLU A 90 -5.73 8.29 -19.93
CA GLU A 90 -5.03 7.47 -18.94
C GLU A 90 -4.90 5.97 -19.30
N MET A 91 -5.42 5.54 -20.46
CA MET A 91 -5.21 4.18 -21.02
C MET A 91 -4.26 4.23 -22.22
#